data_AF-A0A918V2R4-F1
#
_entry.id   AF-A0A918V2R4-F1
#
_cell.length_a   1.000
_cell.length_b   1.000
_cell.length_c   1.000
_cell.angle_alpha   90.00
_cell.angle_beta   90.00
_cell.angle_gamma   90.00
#
_symmetry.space_group_name_H-M   'P 1'
#
loop_
_entity.id
_entity.type
_entity.pdbx_description
1 polymer ?
#
loop_
_entity_poly.entity_id
_entity_poly.type
_entity_poly.pdbx_seq_one_letter_code
_entity_poly.pdbx_strand_id
1 'polypeptide(L)'
;MSRRSPLKSAVPSNLVSPVRRCSRTACGRPAVATLTYVYADSTAVLGPLATYAEPHCYDLCAEHSERLTAPRGWEVVRLTDGSAPPRPSGDDLEALANAVREAGRPQGRAAEAQNGRRTADPLEVARRGHLRVLRSPEN
;
A
#
# COMPACT_ATOMS: atom_id res chain seq x y z
N MET A 1 58.88 -18.89 3.26
CA MET A 1 58.53 -17.95 2.16
C MET A 1 57.05 -17.60 2.25
N SER A 2 56.71 -16.36 1.91
CA SER A 2 55.58 -15.56 2.39
C SER A 2 54.15 -16.08 2.16
N ARG A 3 53.32 -15.75 3.14
CA ARG A 3 51.85 -15.73 3.17
C ARG A 3 51.28 -14.92 1.99
N ARG A 4 50.16 -15.36 1.41
CA ARG A 4 49.24 -14.49 0.67
C ARG A 4 47.83 -14.65 1.22
N SER A 5 47.42 -13.68 2.03
CA SER A 5 46.05 -13.51 2.50
C SER A 5 45.15 -13.09 1.33
N PRO A 6 43.88 -13.53 1.28
CA PRO A 6 42.93 -12.99 0.33
C PRO A 6 42.54 -11.55 0.74
N LEU A 7 42.66 -10.62 -0.20
CA LEU A 7 42.24 -9.23 -0.03
C LEU A 7 40.72 -9.20 0.18
N LYS A 8 40.28 -8.76 1.36
CA LYS A 8 38.89 -8.37 1.60
C LYS A 8 38.62 -7.14 0.73
N SER A 9 37.87 -7.33 -0.35
CA SER A 9 37.34 -6.23 -1.15
C SER A 9 36.36 -5.44 -0.29
N ALA A 10 36.83 -4.33 0.26
CA ALA A 10 36.00 -3.32 0.92
C ALA A 10 35.64 -2.25 -0.12
N VAL A 11 34.79 -2.60 -1.07
CA VAL A 11 34.10 -1.57 -1.86
C VAL A 11 32.95 -1.10 -0.98
N PRO A 12 32.94 0.17 -0.51
CA PRO A 12 31.74 0.72 0.09
C PRO A 12 30.68 0.74 -1.02
N SER A 13 29.68 -0.13 -0.89
CA SER A 13 28.46 0.00 -1.67
C SER A 13 27.90 1.38 -1.37
N ASN A 14 27.99 2.31 -2.32
CA ASN A 14 27.21 3.53 -2.28
C ASN A 14 25.74 3.10 -2.21
N LEU A 15 25.15 3.12 -1.01
CA LEU A 15 23.72 2.97 -0.83
C LEU A 15 23.10 4.21 -1.46
N VAL A 16 22.83 4.13 -2.77
CA VAL A 16 22.03 5.12 -3.48
C VAL A 16 20.65 5.03 -2.84
N SER A 17 20.28 6.06 -2.07
CA SER A 17 18.93 6.15 -1.55
C SER A 17 17.94 6.02 -2.72
N PRO A 18 16.95 5.11 -2.67
CA PRO A 18 15.95 4.95 -3.74
C PRO A 18 15.06 6.19 -3.92
N VAL A 19 15.24 7.20 -3.09
CA VAL A 19 14.54 8.47 -3.17
C VAL A 19 15.21 9.34 -4.24
N ARG A 20 14.46 9.64 -5.30
CA ARG A 20 14.89 10.59 -6.34
C ARG A 20 15.24 11.94 -5.72
N ARG A 21 16.35 12.49 -6.17
CA ARG A 21 16.90 13.75 -5.65
C ARG A 21 16.56 14.90 -6.58
N CYS A 22 16.56 16.10 -6.01
CA CYS A 22 16.37 17.31 -6.78
C CYS A 22 17.42 17.44 -7.90
N SER A 23 16.98 17.75 -9.13
CA SER A 23 17.84 17.94 -10.30
C SER A 23 18.64 19.25 -10.27
N ARG A 24 18.36 20.16 -9.33
CA ARG A 24 19.16 21.39 -9.16
C ARG A 24 20.57 21.04 -8.68
N THR A 25 21.58 21.59 -9.34
CA THR A 25 22.99 21.43 -8.98
C THR A 25 23.23 21.74 -7.51
N ALA A 26 24.02 20.90 -6.84
CA ALA A 26 24.32 20.97 -5.40
C ALA A 26 23.12 20.79 -4.45
N CYS A 27 21.93 20.45 -4.95
CA CYS A 27 20.78 20.14 -4.10
C CYS A 27 20.63 18.63 -3.87
N GLY A 28 20.94 18.17 -2.66
CA GLY A 28 20.77 16.76 -2.29
C GLY A 28 19.37 16.38 -1.77
N ARG A 29 18.44 17.34 -1.68
CA ARG A 29 17.12 17.14 -1.05
C ARG A 29 16.24 16.16 -1.84
N PRO A 30 15.33 15.44 -1.16
CA PRO A 30 14.38 14.56 -1.82
C PRO A 30 13.44 15.37 -2.72
N ALA A 31 13.17 14.84 -3.91
CA ALA A 31 12.22 15.45 -4.82
C ALA A 31 10.76 15.13 -4.41
N VAL A 32 9.87 16.06 -4.67
CA VAL A 32 8.42 15.97 -4.38
C VAL A 32 7.55 16.38 -5.56
N ALA A 33 8.14 16.99 -6.58
CA ALA A 33 7.47 17.44 -7.79
C ALA A 33 8.30 17.12 -9.02
N THR A 34 7.64 16.95 -10.16
CA THR A 34 8.29 16.78 -11.47
C THR A 34 7.92 17.96 -12.36
N LEU A 35 8.94 18.56 -12.98
CA LEU A 35 8.84 19.69 -13.90
C LEU A 35 9.11 19.22 -15.33
N THR A 36 8.22 19.63 -16.25
CA THR A 36 8.35 19.38 -17.69
C THR A 36 8.23 20.71 -18.44
N TYR A 37 9.07 20.91 -19.46
CA TYR A 37 8.98 22.05 -20.35
C TYR A 37 8.31 21.64 -21.66
N VAL A 38 7.20 22.28 -21.99
CA VAL A 38 6.49 22.14 -23.26
C VAL A 38 6.86 23.34 -24.13
N TYR A 39 7.92 23.18 -24.92
CA TYR A 39 8.51 24.27 -25.69
C TYR A 39 7.57 24.86 -26.75
N ALA A 40 6.76 24.00 -27.40
CA ALA A 40 5.82 24.44 -28.43
C ALA A 40 4.81 25.46 -27.88
N ASP A 41 4.39 25.27 -26.63
CA ASP A 41 3.39 26.11 -25.95
C ASP A 41 4.03 27.17 -25.06
N SER A 42 5.37 27.20 -24.96
CA SER A 42 6.11 28.03 -24.00
C SER A 42 5.59 27.85 -22.56
N THR A 43 5.41 26.60 -22.14
CA THR A 43 4.83 26.26 -20.83
C THR A 43 5.78 25.42 -19.98
N ALA A 44 5.86 25.76 -18.69
CA ALA A 44 6.51 24.96 -17.66
C ALA A 44 5.44 24.31 -16.78
N VAL A 45 5.25 23.00 -16.91
CA VAL A 45 4.27 22.23 -16.15
C VAL A 45 4.94 21.60 -14.95
N LEU A 46 4.46 21.93 -13.76
CA LEU A 46 4.92 21.39 -12.50
C LEU A 46 3.80 20.57 -11.87
N GLY A 47 4.03 19.27 -11.70
CA GLY A 47 3.06 18.36 -11.08
C GLY A 47 3.65 17.58 -9.91
N PRO A 48 2.84 16.70 -9.29
CA PRO A 48 3.33 15.74 -8.31
C PRO A 48 4.50 14.93 -8.84
N LEU A 49 5.34 14.42 -7.96
CA LEU A 49 6.48 13.57 -8.35
C LEU A 49 5.97 12.38 -9.19
N ALA A 50 6.38 12.30 -10.45
CA ALA A 50 5.91 11.28 -11.39
C ALA A 50 6.20 9.87 -10.86
N THR A 51 5.33 8.88 -11.03
CA THR A 51 5.53 7.53 -10.44
C THR A 51 6.87 6.89 -10.83
N TYR A 52 7.34 7.15 -12.04
CA TYR A 52 8.61 6.67 -12.58
C TYR A 52 9.53 7.84 -12.96
N ALA A 53 10.84 7.57 -13.05
CA ALA A 53 11.80 8.55 -13.49
C ALA A 53 11.73 8.70 -15.01
N GLU A 54 11.37 9.88 -15.49
CA GLU A 54 11.27 10.19 -16.91
C GLU A 54 12.55 10.88 -17.42
N PRO A 55 13.17 10.44 -18.53
CA PRO A 55 14.44 10.97 -19.02
C PRO A 55 14.46 12.47 -19.37
N HIS A 56 13.29 13.06 -19.64
CA HIS A 56 13.15 14.45 -20.10
C HIS A 56 12.51 15.38 -19.07
N CYS A 57 12.42 14.93 -17.82
CA CYS A 57 11.81 15.67 -16.74
C CYS A 57 12.83 16.06 -15.66
N TYR A 58 12.49 17.08 -14.89
CA TYR A 58 13.31 17.55 -13.78
C TYR A 58 12.58 17.34 -12.46
N ASP A 59 13.17 16.58 -11.56
CA ASP A 59 12.60 16.34 -10.24
C ASP A 59 13.05 17.45 -9.27
N LEU A 60 12.11 18.09 -8.58
CA LEU A 60 12.36 19.24 -7.72
C LEU A 60 11.93 18.95 -6.28
N CYS A 61 12.75 19.38 -5.31
CA CYS A 61 12.34 19.40 -3.90
C CYS A 61 11.33 20.53 -3.65
N ALA A 62 10.64 20.50 -2.51
CA ALA A 62 9.58 21.47 -2.17
C ALA A 62 10.02 22.93 -2.34
N GLU A 63 11.16 23.31 -1.79
CA GLU A 63 11.65 24.68 -1.91
C GLU A 63 11.96 25.08 -3.36
N HIS A 64 12.54 24.18 -4.17
CA HIS A 64 12.88 24.49 -5.55
C HIS A 64 11.66 24.48 -6.47
N SER A 65 10.64 23.69 -6.14
CA SER A 65 9.38 23.69 -6.88
C SER A 65 8.59 24.97 -6.58
N GLU A 66 8.61 25.46 -5.34
CA GLU A 66 8.01 26.75 -4.93
C GLU A 66 8.72 27.94 -5.58
N ARG A 67 10.05 27.98 -5.52
CA ARG A 67 10.87 29.09 -6.05
C ARG A 67 11.09 29.05 -7.57
N LEU A 68 10.55 28.04 -8.26
CA LEU A 68 10.68 27.90 -9.70
C LEU A 68 10.13 29.15 -10.40
N THR A 69 10.93 29.72 -11.30
CA THR A 69 10.53 30.80 -12.22
C THR A 69 10.78 30.34 -13.64
N ALA A 70 9.79 30.51 -14.52
CA ALA A 70 9.92 30.17 -15.93
C ALA A 70 10.67 31.26 -16.73
N PRO A 71 11.15 30.95 -17.94
CA PRO A 71 11.68 31.95 -18.85
C PRO A 71 10.68 33.08 -19.15
N ARG A 72 11.18 34.23 -19.63
CA ARG A 72 10.30 35.36 -19.98
C ARG A 72 9.33 34.96 -21.08
N GLY A 73 8.05 35.29 -20.89
CA GLY A 73 6.98 34.94 -21.84
C GLY A 73 6.47 33.50 -21.73
N TRP A 74 6.96 32.71 -20.76
CA TRP A 74 6.47 31.36 -20.50
C TRP A 74 5.41 31.35 -19.40
N GLU A 75 4.44 30.45 -19.51
CA GLU A 75 3.44 30.18 -18.48
C GLU A 75 3.92 29.09 -17.52
N VAL A 76 3.64 29.23 -16.23
CA VAL A 76 3.84 28.16 -15.24
C VAL A 76 2.50 27.56 -14.85
N VAL A 77 2.29 26.29 -15.20
CA VAL A 77 1.10 25.54 -14.83
C VAL A 77 1.45 24.63 -13.66
N ARG A 78 0.80 24.84 -12.51
CA ARG A 78 0.97 24.00 -11.32
C ARG A 78 -0.23 23.06 -11.19
N LEU A 79 0.02 21.77 -11.38
CA LEU A 79 -0.99 20.73 -11.19
C LEU A 79 -1.04 20.39 -9.70
N THR A 80 -2.12 20.78 -9.02
CA THR A 80 -2.46 20.22 -7.71
C THR A 80 -2.94 18.78 -7.90
N ASP A 81 -2.68 17.95 -6.91
CA ASP A 81 -3.08 16.56 -6.80
C ASP A 81 -4.61 16.43 -6.62
N GLY A 82 -5.39 16.84 -7.62
CA GLY A 82 -6.83 16.63 -7.67
C GLY A 82 -7.25 15.18 -7.88
N SER A 83 -6.29 14.26 -8.01
CA SER A 83 -6.52 12.82 -8.22
C SER A 83 -6.47 12.01 -6.93
N ALA A 84 -6.11 12.60 -5.78
CA ALA A 84 -6.32 11.91 -4.51
C ALA A 84 -7.83 11.66 -4.37
N PRO A 85 -8.28 10.40 -4.19
CA PRO A 85 -9.69 10.16 -3.94
C PRO A 85 -10.11 11.02 -2.75
N PRO A 86 -11.30 11.66 -2.82
CA PRO A 86 -11.76 12.49 -1.72
C PRO A 86 -11.66 11.67 -0.44
N ARG A 87 -11.13 12.29 0.62
CA ARG A 87 -11.03 11.64 1.92
C ARG A 87 -12.44 11.11 2.28
N PRO A 88 -12.59 9.81 2.62
CA PRO A 88 -13.88 9.25 2.98
C PRO A 88 -14.51 10.08 4.11
N SER A 89 -15.81 10.32 4.01
CA SER A 89 -16.55 10.99 5.06
C SER A 89 -16.62 10.11 6.31
N GLY A 90 -17.00 10.69 7.45
CA GLY A 90 -17.19 9.90 8.68
C GLY A 90 -18.21 8.79 8.52
N ASP A 91 -19.28 9.04 7.76
CA ASP A 91 -20.34 8.07 7.46
C ASP A 91 -19.82 6.91 6.61
N ASP A 92 -19.00 7.20 5.59
CA ASP A 92 -18.37 6.15 4.76
C ASP A 92 -17.51 5.20 5.59
N LEU A 93 -16.78 5.75 6.57
CA LEU A 93 -15.95 4.96 7.49
C LEU A 93 -16.81 4.09 8.42
N GLU A 94 -17.94 4.62 8.89
CA GLU A 94 -18.89 3.88 9.72
C GLU A 94 -19.57 2.74 8.92
N ALA A 95 -19.97 3.01 7.68
CA ALA A 95 -20.54 2.03 6.77
C ALA A 95 -19.56 0.89 6.48
N LEU A 96 -18.29 1.18 6.22
CA LEU A 96 -17.25 0.16 6.04
C LEU A 96 -17.01 -0.66 7.31
N ALA A 97 -16.99 -0.02 8.49
CA ALA A 97 -16.85 -0.71 9.77
C ALA A 97 -18.01 -1.67 10.03
N ASN A 98 -19.24 -1.25 9.70
CA ASN A 98 -20.43 -2.11 9.73
C ASN A 98 -20.30 -3.29 8.76
N ALA A 99 -19.92 -3.03 7.51
CA ALA A 99 -19.78 -4.07 6.49
C ALA A 99 -18.75 -5.14 6.88
N VAL A 100 -17.60 -4.74 7.45
CA VAL A 100 -16.57 -5.68 7.94
C VAL A 100 -17.08 -6.52 9.12
N ARG A 101 -17.84 -5.93 10.04
CA ARG A 101 -18.48 -6.68 11.15
C ARG A 101 -19.45 -7.73 10.63
N GLU A 102 -20.26 -7.38 9.64
CA GLU A 102 -21.22 -8.32 9.03
C GLU A 102 -20.51 -9.41 8.22
N ALA A 103 -19.49 -9.07 7.44
CA ALA A 103 -18.69 -10.03 6.68
C ALA A 103 -17.94 -11.02 7.59
N GLY A 104 -17.50 -10.57 8.78
CA GLY A 104 -16.84 -11.39 9.78
C GLY A 104 -17.79 -12.24 10.65
N ARG A 105 -19.12 -12.10 10.50
CA ARG A 105 -20.06 -12.95 11.26
C ARG A 105 -19.92 -14.41 10.81
N PRO A 106 -19.68 -15.36 11.72
CA PRO A 106 -19.64 -16.77 11.39
C PRO A 106 -21.01 -17.21 10.87
N GLN A 107 -21.06 -17.53 9.58
CA GLN A 107 -22.26 -17.96 8.84
C GLN A 107 -22.87 -19.28 9.39
N GLY A 108 -22.18 -19.95 10.32
CA GLY A 108 -22.58 -21.26 10.86
C GLY A 108 -23.68 -21.26 11.92
N ARG A 109 -23.99 -20.13 12.60
CA ARG A 109 -24.91 -20.19 13.76
C ARG A 109 -26.38 -19.87 13.47
N ALA A 110 -26.70 -19.34 12.28
CA ALA A 110 -28.08 -19.06 11.89
C ALA A 110 -28.81 -20.27 11.27
N ALA A 111 -28.05 -21.22 10.69
CA ALA A 111 -28.60 -22.49 10.20
C ALA A 111 -28.74 -23.55 11.33
N GLU A 112 -27.90 -23.50 12.37
CA GLU A 112 -27.94 -24.47 13.48
C GLU A 112 -28.92 -24.09 14.60
N ALA A 113 -29.25 -22.81 14.78
CA ALA A 113 -30.26 -22.39 15.77
C ALA A 113 -31.70 -22.80 15.40
N GLN A 114 -31.95 -23.15 14.14
CA GLN A 114 -33.26 -23.64 13.68
C GLN A 114 -33.40 -25.17 13.70
N ASN A 115 -32.32 -25.92 13.97
CA ASN A 115 -32.34 -27.40 13.99
C ASN A 115 -31.83 -28.04 15.30
N GLY A 116 -31.52 -27.24 16.33
CA GLY A 116 -30.82 -27.71 17.54
C GLY A 116 -31.67 -28.11 18.74
N ARG A 117 -33.01 -28.23 18.65
CA ARG A 117 -33.84 -28.79 19.73
C ARG A 117 -34.19 -30.26 19.49
N ARG A 118 -33.19 -31.12 19.31
CA ARG A 118 -33.25 -32.58 19.54
C ARG A 118 -31.84 -33.07 19.92
N THR A 119 -31.51 -33.12 21.20
CA THR A 119 -31.52 -34.32 22.06
C THR A 119 -30.11 -34.90 22.21
N ALA A 120 -29.62 -34.84 23.45
CA ALA A 120 -28.65 -35.69 24.14
C ALA A 120 -27.48 -36.28 23.34
N ASP A 121 -26.29 -35.82 23.71
CA ASP A 121 -25.01 -36.49 23.53
C ASP A 121 -25.06 -37.94 24.07
N PRO A 122 -24.86 -38.99 23.25
CA PRO A 122 -24.69 -40.34 23.76
C PRO A 122 -23.23 -40.58 24.15
N LEU A 123 -22.96 -40.61 25.46
CA LEU A 123 -21.73 -41.19 26.00
C LEU A 123 -21.57 -42.63 25.52
N GLU A 124 -20.46 -42.93 24.84
CA GLU A 124 -20.11 -44.29 24.43
C GLU A 124 -19.82 -45.17 25.65
N VAL A 125 -20.61 -46.24 25.85
CA VAL A 125 -20.48 -47.11 27.03
C VAL A 125 -19.52 -48.30 26.81
N ALA A 126 -19.24 -48.74 25.57
CA ALA A 126 -18.20 -49.73 25.28
C ALA A 126 -17.94 -49.92 23.77
N ARG A 127 -16.70 -50.28 23.41
CA ARG A 127 -16.29 -50.66 22.04
C ARG A 127 -16.00 -52.15 21.95
N ARG A 128 -16.68 -52.88 21.06
CA ARG A 128 -16.26 -54.22 20.60
C ARG A 128 -16.17 -54.18 19.07
N GLY A 129 -14.97 -53.86 18.57
CA GLY A 129 -14.70 -53.73 17.14
C GLY A 129 -15.39 -52.52 16.49
N HIS A 130 -15.77 -52.66 15.21
CA HIS A 130 -16.38 -51.61 14.38
C HIS A 130 -17.91 -51.48 14.53
N LEU A 131 -18.53 -52.29 15.41
CA LEU A 131 -19.96 -52.25 15.64
C LEU A 131 -20.29 -51.26 16.76
N ARG A 132 -21.11 -50.25 16.47
CA ARG A 132 -21.58 -49.24 17.42
C ARG A 132 -23.07 -49.46 17.68
N VAL A 133 -23.45 -49.75 18.93
CA VAL A 133 -24.86 -49.93 19.34
C VAL A 133 -25.33 -48.64 20.01
N LEU A 134 -26.33 -47.99 19.43
CA LEU A 134 -27.01 -46.83 20.01
C LEU A 134 -28.36 -47.29 20.58
N ARG A 135 -28.65 -46.94 21.84
CA ARG A 135 -30.01 -47.08 22.40
C ARG A 135 -30.80 -45.82 22.05
N SER A 136 -31.98 -46.00 21.49
CA SER A 136 -32.95 -44.92 21.33
C SER A 136 -33.64 -44.68 22.67
N PRO A 137 -33.79 -43.43 23.13
CA PRO A 137 -34.64 -43.12 24.26
C PRO A 137 -36.11 -43.20 23.83
N GLU A 138 -36.85 -44.16 24.39
CA GLU A 138 -38.30 -44.30 24.24
C GLU A 138 -39.00 -44.00 25.57
N ASN A 139 -39.93 -43.03 25.49
CA ASN A 139 -40.87 -42.45 26.47
C ASN A 139 -40.31 -41.75 27.72
#